data_AF-A0A971BF72-F1
#
_entry.id   AF-A0A971BF72-F1
#
_cell.length_a   1.000
_cell.length_b   1.000
_cell.length_c   1.000
_cell.angle_alpha   90.00
_cell.angle_beta   90.00
_cell.angle_gamma   90.00
#
_symmetry.space_group_name_H-M   'P 1'
#
loop_
_entity.id
_entity.type
_entity.pdbx_description
1 polymer ?
#
loop_
_entity_poly.entity_id
_entity_poly.type
_entity_poly.pdbx_seq_one_letter_code
_entity_poly.pdbx_strand_id
1 'polypeptide(L)'
;MIKVKQQKIDDVTFAKMRQEQLSQWPSGKEVDIDEAVEYHKKMPDSKNFTKALAKYKAEGKIGLFPRSGVPVVEEEIKLLQGLNAVGVRLFPFTTDSYTRNLQLDKAQRGLEESIRTGKNRLNGYPIINHGVKTTRRVVESCEGAFDPRSSRVANSFVGEIAFASGMTAMPNSFFGWIGGYDKKATPEECIQTAQYLGRLIGMYADRGVIISTDTHGWLPNGTIPMYVNIATQIIEALISAGQGTKSIVPLMNFQGN
;
A
#
# COMPACT_ATOMS: atom_id res chain seq x y z
N MET A 1 -23.50 -19.30 -1.20
CA MET A 1 -24.16 -17.98 -1.29
C MET A 1 -23.07 -16.93 -1.21
N ILE A 2 -22.99 -16.02 -2.19
CA ILE A 2 -22.00 -14.94 -2.22
C ILE A 2 -22.35 -13.93 -1.11
N LYS A 3 -21.39 -13.62 -0.25
CA LYS A 3 -21.46 -12.71 0.89
C LYS A 3 -21.03 -11.29 0.54
N VAL A 4 -20.06 -11.11 -0.37
CA VAL A 4 -19.61 -9.78 -0.76
C VAL A 4 -20.72 -9.00 -1.49
N LYS A 5 -20.89 -7.73 -1.12
CA LYS A 5 -21.86 -6.81 -1.71
C LYS A 5 -21.18 -5.49 -1.99
N GLN A 6 -21.59 -4.81 -3.06
CA GLN A 6 -21.11 -3.46 -3.34
C GLN A 6 -21.81 -2.45 -2.43
N GLN A 7 -21.42 -2.46 -1.16
CA GLN A 7 -21.95 -1.62 -0.10
C GLN A 7 -20.80 -1.25 0.85
N LYS A 8 -20.78 0.00 1.33
CA LYS A 8 -19.81 0.44 2.33
C LYS A 8 -19.91 -0.46 3.56
N ILE A 9 -18.78 -1.02 4.01
CA ILE A 9 -18.72 -1.80 5.25
C ILE A 9 -19.04 -0.85 6.42
N ASP A 10 -19.98 -1.25 7.28
CA ASP A 10 -20.35 -0.47 8.45
C ASP A 10 -19.23 -0.45 9.49
N ASP A 11 -19.23 0.57 10.35
CA ASP A 11 -18.12 0.85 11.26
C ASP A 11 -17.92 -0.27 12.30
N VAL A 12 -19.00 -0.92 12.73
CA VAL A 12 -18.93 -2.00 13.73
C VAL A 12 -18.31 -3.25 13.12
N THR A 13 -18.75 -3.63 11.92
CA THR A 13 -18.14 -4.75 11.18
C THR A 13 -16.68 -4.46 10.86
N PHE A 14 -16.39 -3.25 10.38
CA PHE A 14 -15.03 -2.88 10.02
C PHE A 14 -14.09 -2.86 11.23
N ALA A 15 -14.53 -2.36 12.38
CA ALA A 15 -13.75 -2.38 13.62
C ALA A 15 -13.35 -3.80 14.04
N LYS A 16 -14.25 -4.79 13.91
CA LYS A 16 -13.95 -6.20 14.16
C LYS A 16 -12.91 -6.75 13.19
N MET A 17 -13.08 -6.48 11.90
CA MET A 17 -12.08 -6.88 10.89
C MET A 17 -10.71 -6.29 11.19
N ARG A 18 -10.64 -5.01 11.62
CA ARG A 18 -9.38 -4.38 12.03
C ARG A 18 -8.75 -5.06 13.22
N GLN A 19 -9.51 -5.38 14.26
CA GLN A 19 -9.02 -6.09 15.44
C GLN A 19 -8.40 -7.43 15.07
N GLU A 20 -9.03 -8.20 14.19
CA GLU A 20 -8.48 -9.46 13.68
C GLU A 20 -7.13 -9.23 12.99
N GLN A 21 -7.03 -8.22 12.12
CA GLN A 21 -5.78 -7.94 11.41
C GLN A 21 -4.64 -7.50 12.33
N LEU A 22 -4.92 -6.57 13.23
CA LEU A 22 -3.93 -5.97 14.14
C LEU A 22 -3.46 -6.93 15.24
N SER A 23 -4.20 -8.01 15.51
CA SER A 23 -3.79 -9.01 16.51
C SER A 23 -2.76 -10.02 15.99
N GLN A 24 -2.47 -10.04 14.69
CA GLN A 24 -1.55 -11.00 14.06
C GLN A 24 -0.08 -10.79 14.41
N TRP A 25 0.32 -9.58 14.84
CA TRP A 25 1.70 -9.28 15.25
C TRP A 25 1.74 -8.16 16.30
N PRO A 26 2.74 -8.14 17.21
CA PRO A 26 2.80 -7.14 18.29
C PRO A 26 2.76 -5.68 17.83
N SER A 27 3.31 -5.37 16.66
CA SER A 27 3.33 -4.02 16.09
C SER A 27 1.95 -3.47 15.73
N GLY A 28 0.93 -4.34 15.59
CA GLY A 28 -0.45 -3.90 15.39
C GLY A 28 -0.98 -3.07 16.57
N LYS A 29 -0.39 -3.20 17.76
CA LYS A 29 -0.68 -2.35 18.93
C LYS A 29 -0.23 -0.90 18.77
N GLU A 30 0.66 -0.62 17.82
CA GLU A 30 1.13 0.74 17.54
C GLU A 30 0.15 1.54 16.65
N VAL A 31 -0.84 0.87 16.06
CA VAL A 31 -1.79 1.51 15.15
C VAL A 31 -2.87 2.24 15.95
N ASP A 32 -2.77 3.56 15.96
CA ASP A 32 -3.77 4.49 16.47
C ASP A 32 -4.26 5.37 15.31
N ILE A 33 -5.54 5.26 14.94
CA ILE A 33 -6.10 5.99 13.80
C ILE A 33 -6.23 7.48 14.10
N ASP A 34 -6.61 7.85 15.32
CA ASP A 34 -6.84 9.26 15.64
C ASP A 34 -5.49 9.99 15.73
N GLU A 35 -4.47 9.34 16.31
CA GLU A 35 -3.09 9.83 16.26
C GLU A 35 -2.57 9.94 14.83
N ALA A 36 -2.76 8.90 14.02
CA ALA A 36 -2.30 8.90 12.64
C ALA A 36 -2.95 10.01 11.81
N VAL A 37 -4.24 10.26 11.99
CA VAL A 37 -4.96 11.35 11.31
C VAL A 37 -4.35 12.70 11.64
N GLU A 38 -4.06 12.96 12.92
CA GLU A 38 -3.40 14.20 13.33
C GLU A 38 -1.96 14.30 12.82
N TYR A 39 -1.26 13.17 12.74
CA TYR A 39 0.05 13.11 12.09
C TYR A 39 -0.04 13.51 10.60
N HIS A 40 -0.96 12.90 9.84
CA HIS A 40 -1.18 13.21 8.42
C HIS A 40 -1.51 14.68 8.18
N LYS A 41 -2.35 15.30 9.03
CA LYS A 41 -2.71 16.72 8.91
C LYS A 41 -1.51 17.67 9.08
N LYS A 42 -0.47 17.23 9.80
CA LYS A 42 0.77 17.99 10.02
C LYS A 42 1.83 17.74 8.93
N MET A 43 1.65 16.70 8.12
CA MET A 43 2.59 16.39 7.04
C MET A 43 2.54 17.46 5.94
N PRO A 44 3.70 17.82 5.35
CA PRO A 44 3.72 18.72 4.21
C PRO A 44 3.05 18.06 2.98
N ASP A 45 2.49 18.90 2.11
CA ASP A 45 1.81 18.47 0.89
C ASP A 45 2.69 17.65 -0.04
N SER A 46 4.02 17.86 -0.01
CA SER A 46 4.99 17.07 -0.78
C SER A 46 5.02 15.59 -0.40
N LYS A 47 4.57 15.21 0.80
CA LYS A 47 4.48 13.82 1.27
C LYS A 47 3.10 13.19 1.03
N ASN A 48 2.17 13.91 0.42
CA ASN A 48 0.88 13.36 0.02
C ASN A 48 0.89 12.97 -1.47
N PHE A 49 0.67 11.68 -1.75
CA PHE A 49 0.76 11.12 -3.10
C PHE A 49 -0.20 11.80 -4.09
N THR A 50 -1.44 12.06 -3.67
CA THR A 50 -2.46 12.75 -4.47
C THR A 50 -2.00 14.16 -4.85
N LYS A 51 -1.49 14.91 -3.87
CA LYS A 51 -1.04 16.29 -4.07
C LYS A 51 0.23 16.35 -4.91
N ALA A 52 1.16 15.41 -4.73
CA ALA A 52 2.35 15.29 -5.55
C ALA A 52 2.01 15.03 -7.03
N LEU A 53 1.09 14.10 -7.31
CA LEU A 53 0.62 13.84 -8.68
C LEU A 53 -0.13 15.04 -9.28
N ALA A 54 -0.97 15.72 -8.49
CA ALA A 54 -1.67 16.93 -8.94
C ALA A 54 -0.67 18.03 -9.35
N LYS A 55 0.41 18.20 -8.56
CA LYS A 55 1.50 19.11 -8.88
C LYS A 55 2.22 18.71 -10.17
N TYR A 56 2.57 17.43 -10.34
CA TYR A 56 3.19 16.95 -11.57
C TYR A 56 2.33 17.21 -12.81
N LYS A 57 1.02 16.97 -12.71
CA LYS A 57 0.07 17.28 -13.78
C LYS A 57 0.04 18.77 -14.11
N ALA A 58 -0.04 19.65 -13.09
CA ALA A 58 -0.06 21.09 -13.27
C ALA A 58 1.24 21.62 -13.91
N GLU A 59 2.37 21.00 -13.59
CA GLU A 59 3.69 21.36 -14.14
C GLU A 59 4.02 20.67 -15.46
N GLY A 60 3.15 19.79 -15.98
CA GLY A 60 3.43 19.00 -17.18
C GLY A 60 4.61 18.03 -17.02
N LYS A 61 4.90 17.58 -15.79
CA LYS A 61 6.03 16.69 -15.47
C LYS A 61 5.60 15.23 -15.39
N ILE A 62 6.49 14.34 -15.84
CA ILE A 62 6.38 12.90 -15.63
C ILE A 62 7.18 12.54 -14.37
N GLY A 63 6.53 11.87 -13.42
CA GLY A 63 7.18 11.36 -12.21
C GLY A 63 7.92 10.06 -12.47
N LEU A 64 9.07 9.88 -11.81
CA LEU A 64 9.75 8.59 -11.71
C LEU A 64 9.20 7.79 -10.54
N PHE A 65 9.02 6.47 -10.73
CA PHE A 65 8.40 5.59 -9.75
C PHE A 65 9.09 4.20 -9.68
N PRO A 66 10.39 4.15 -9.29
CA PRO A 66 11.18 2.91 -9.29
C PRO A 66 10.89 2.06 -8.04
N ARG A 67 10.69 0.75 -8.20
CA ARG A 67 10.50 -0.15 -7.05
C ARG A 67 11.76 -0.22 -6.19
N SER A 68 11.61 -0.01 -4.88
CA SER A 68 12.70 -0.10 -3.90
C SER A 68 12.21 -0.72 -2.59
N GLY A 69 13.12 -1.33 -1.82
CA GLY A 69 12.83 -1.87 -0.50
C GLY A 69 13.95 -2.79 -0.01
N VAL A 70 14.54 -2.48 1.13
CA VAL A 70 15.57 -3.29 1.80
C VAL A 70 15.20 -3.51 3.28
N PRO A 71 15.70 -4.57 3.93
CA PRO A 71 15.27 -4.92 5.28
C PRO A 71 15.65 -3.91 6.36
N VAL A 72 16.87 -3.35 6.29
CA VAL A 72 17.44 -2.55 7.39
C VAL A 72 17.06 -1.08 7.21
N VAL A 73 16.53 -0.46 8.26
CA VAL A 73 15.97 0.90 8.25
C VAL A 73 16.96 1.93 7.73
N GLU A 74 18.20 1.93 8.24
CA GLU A 74 19.20 2.93 7.86
C GLU A 74 19.63 2.77 6.39
N GLU A 75 19.68 1.52 5.89
CA GLU A 75 19.96 1.26 4.47
C GLU A 75 18.77 1.64 3.57
N GLU A 76 17.53 1.46 4.04
CA GLU A 76 16.33 1.92 3.33
C GLU A 76 16.31 3.45 3.23
N ILE A 77 16.60 4.16 4.33
CA ILE A 77 16.71 5.63 4.33
C ILE A 77 17.79 6.08 3.35
N LYS A 78 18.97 5.46 3.40
CA LYS A 78 20.08 5.78 2.47
C LYS A 78 19.68 5.55 1.01
N LEU A 79 18.99 4.44 0.71
CA LEU A 79 18.48 4.14 -0.63
C LEU A 79 17.51 5.22 -1.11
N LEU A 80 16.52 5.57 -0.30
CA LEU A 80 15.50 6.56 -0.63
C LEU A 80 16.07 7.97 -0.77
N GLN A 81 17.02 8.37 0.09
CA GLN A 81 17.72 9.65 -0.03
C GLN A 81 18.58 9.71 -1.30
N GLY A 82 19.22 8.60 -1.69
CA GLY A 82 19.89 8.48 -2.98
C GLY A 82 18.94 8.69 -4.16
N LEU A 83 17.75 8.10 -4.11
CA LEU A 83 16.69 8.33 -5.10
C LEU A 83 16.18 9.78 -5.08
N ASN A 84 16.06 10.40 -3.90
CA ASN A 84 15.70 11.82 -3.78
C ASN A 84 16.74 12.73 -4.44
N ALA A 85 18.04 12.43 -4.32
CA ALA A 85 19.11 13.21 -4.92
C ALA A 85 19.02 13.29 -6.46
N VAL A 86 18.46 12.26 -7.09
CA VAL A 86 18.20 12.22 -8.55
C VAL A 86 16.78 12.62 -8.94
N GLY A 87 16.02 13.22 -8.03
CA GLY A 87 14.71 13.82 -8.32
C GLY A 87 13.49 12.91 -8.14
N VAL A 88 13.64 11.67 -7.65
CA VAL A 88 12.49 10.80 -7.34
C VAL A 88 11.75 11.31 -6.11
N ARG A 89 10.42 11.41 -6.16
CA ARG A 89 9.56 11.82 -5.01
C ARG A 89 8.33 10.93 -4.81
N LEU A 90 8.19 9.88 -5.62
CA LEU A 90 7.14 8.89 -5.46
C LEU A 90 7.84 7.54 -5.29
N PHE A 91 7.48 6.80 -4.24
CA PHE A 91 8.16 5.57 -3.86
C PHE A 91 7.20 4.38 -3.84
N PRO A 92 7.29 3.45 -4.79
CA PRO A 92 6.71 2.13 -4.64
C PRO A 92 7.53 1.37 -3.62
N PHE A 93 6.99 1.26 -2.41
CA PHE A 93 7.68 0.78 -1.23
C PHE A 93 7.50 -0.74 -1.09
N THR A 94 8.50 -1.49 -1.51
CA THR A 94 8.39 -2.93 -1.77
C THR A 94 8.55 -3.72 -0.49
N THR A 95 7.46 -4.36 -0.04
CA THR A 95 7.50 -5.26 1.13
C THR A 95 8.19 -6.58 0.81
N ASP A 96 8.82 -7.23 1.79
CA ASP A 96 9.48 -8.52 1.57
C ASP A 96 8.48 -9.68 1.36
N SER A 97 8.92 -10.77 0.73
CA SER A 97 8.06 -11.91 0.41
C SER A 97 7.51 -12.67 1.62
N TYR A 98 8.19 -12.67 2.77
CA TYR A 98 7.64 -13.28 3.98
C TYR A 98 6.53 -12.42 4.57
N THR A 99 6.72 -11.10 4.65
CA THR A 99 5.66 -10.15 5.02
C THR A 99 4.44 -10.32 4.12
N ARG A 100 4.63 -10.39 2.79
CA ARG A 100 3.55 -10.63 1.82
C ARG A 100 2.78 -11.94 2.05
N ASN A 101 3.32 -12.90 2.78
CA ASN A 101 2.64 -14.16 3.07
C ASN A 101 2.31 -14.31 4.56
N LEU A 102 2.41 -13.23 5.34
CA LEU A 102 2.25 -13.23 6.80
C LEU A 102 3.13 -14.27 7.51
N GLN A 103 4.30 -14.60 6.93
CA GLN A 103 5.31 -15.46 7.55
C GLN A 103 6.21 -14.60 8.45
N LEU A 104 5.61 -13.90 9.41
CA LEU A 104 6.22 -12.79 10.14
C LEU A 104 7.43 -13.22 11.00
N ASP A 105 7.44 -14.44 11.53
CA ASP A 105 8.61 -15.00 12.22
C ASP A 105 9.82 -15.20 11.27
N LYS A 106 9.57 -15.51 10.00
CA LYS A 106 10.64 -15.63 9.00
C LYS A 106 11.13 -14.25 8.56
N ALA A 107 10.23 -13.28 8.42
CA ALA A 107 10.60 -11.89 8.19
C ALA A 107 11.47 -11.37 9.36
N GLN A 108 11.09 -11.66 10.61
CA GLN A 108 11.86 -11.29 11.80
C GLN A 108 13.28 -11.86 11.78
N ARG A 109 13.42 -13.18 11.58
CA ARG A 109 14.74 -13.84 11.50
C ARG A 109 15.57 -13.31 10.33
N GLY A 110 14.94 -13.05 9.18
CA GLY A 110 15.62 -12.48 8.03
C GLY A 110 16.11 -11.05 8.28
N LEU A 111 15.34 -10.24 9.00
CA LEU A 111 15.75 -8.90 9.43
C LEU A 111 16.94 -8.98 10.40
N GLU A 112 16.87 -9.80 11.44
CA GLU A 112 17.95 -9.99 12.41
C GLU A 112 19.24 -10.47 11.74
N GLU A 113 19.14 -11.43 10.83
CA GLU A 113 20.29 -11.91 10.06
C GLU A 113 20.85 -10.84 9.12
N SER A 114 19.99 -9.99 8.55
CA SER A 114 20.44 -8.87 7.71
C SER A 114 21.25 -7.85 8.51
N ILE A 115 20.78 -7.53 9.72
CA ILE A 115 21.50 -6.66 10.66
C ILE A 115 22.83 -7.30 11.08
N ARG A 116 22.80 -8.57 11.47
CA ARG A 116 23.99 -9.30 11.98
C ARG A 116 25.09 -9.44 10.92
N THR A 117 24.72 -9.65 9.66
CA THR A 117 25.68 -9.95 8.58
C THR A 117 26.00 -8.76 7.68
N GLY A 118 25.25 -7.66 7.78
CA GLY A 118 25.34 -6.53 6.84
C GLY A 118 24.93 -6.88 5.41
N LYS A 119 24.26 -8.02 5.19
CA LYS A 119 23.79 -8.46 3.87
C LYS A 119 22.28 -8.64 3.89
N ASN A 120 21.59 -8.11 2.88
CA ASN A 120 20.14 -8.24 2.76
C ASN A 120 19.74 -9.72 2.61
N ARG A 121 19.02 -10.26 3.61
CA ARG A 121 18.41 -11.59 3.58
C ARG A 121 16.92 -11.57 3.27
N LEU A 122 16.35 -10.37 3.17
CA LEU A 122 15.00 -10.12 2.68
C LEU A 122 15.08 -9.38 1.35
N ASN A 123 14.11 -9.62 0.49
CA ASN A 123 13.97 -9.00 -0.84
C ASN A 123 13.08 -7.74 -0.82
N GLY A 124 12.90 -7.14 0.36
CA GLY A 124 12.03 -5.99 0.58
C GLY A 124 12.05 -5.54 2.04
N TYR A 125 11.23 -4.53 2.34
CA TYR A 125 11.09 -3.97 3.68
C TYR A 125 10.03 -4.75 4.50
N PRO A 126 10.38 -5.28 5.68
CA PRO A 126 9.45 -6.03 6.53
C PRO A 126 8.57 -5.09 7.37
N ILE A 127 7.66 -4.38 6.70
CA ILE A 127 6.88 -3.28 7.28
C ILE A 127 6.09 -3.66 8.54
N ILE A 128 5.49 -4.85 8.56
CA ILE A 128 4.73 -5.33 9.72
C ILE A 128 5.68 -5.57 10.90
N ASN A 129 6.85 -6.17 10.69
CA ASN A 129 7.82 -6.40 11.75
C ASN A 129 8.43 -5.10 12.30
N HIS A 130 8.67 -4.11 11.43
CA HIS A 130 9.18 -2.80 11.85
C HIS A 130 8.16 -1.98 12.63
N GLY A 131 6.88 -2.08 12.30
CA GLY A 131 5.81 -1.35 12.97
C GLY A 131 5.71 0.11 12.57
N VAL A 132 4.78 0.83 13.19
CA VAL A 132 4.40 2.20 12.82
C VAL A 132 5.55 3.16 13.11
N LYS A 133 6.10 3.12 14.31
CA LYS A 133 7.11 4.10 14.76
C LYS A 133 8.39 4.02 13.93
N THR A 134 8.86 2.81 13.67
CA THR A 134 10.07 2.57 12.87
C THR A 134 9.85 2.93 11.41
N THR A 135 8.70 2.55 10.84
CA THR A 135 8.37 2.89 9.45
C THR A 135 8.20 4.41 9.30
N ARG A 136 7.65 5.10 10.30
CA ARG A 136 7.50 6.56 10.29
C ARG A 136 8.85 7.27 10.23
N ARG A 137 9.90 6.75 10.89
CA ARG A 137 11.27 7.28 10.73
C ARG A 137 11.74 7.27 9.28
N VAL A 138 11.39 6.23 8.51
CA VAL A 138 11.70 6.16 7.07
C VAL A 138 10.93 7.24 6.30
N VAL A 139 9.63 7.38 6.56
CA VAL A 139 8.77 8.41 5.93
C VAL A 139 9.28 9.81 6.22
N GLU A 140 9.72 10.09 7.44
CA GLU A 140 10.22 11.41 7.86
C GLU A 140 11.57 11.75 7.23
N SER A 141 12.43 10.75 7.05
CA SER A 141 13.82 10.94 6.60
C SER A 141 13.98 11.21 5.09
N CYS A 142 12.89 11.15 4.31
CA CYS A 142 12.92 11.27 2.85
C CYS A 142 11.86 12.24 2.32
N GLU A 143 12.12 12.89 1.21
CA GLU A 143 11.16 13.78 0.54
C GLU A 143 10.22 13.00 -0.39
N GLY A 144 8.93 13.29 -0.36
CA GLY A 144 7.96 12.65 -1.25
C GLY A 144 7.01 11.68 -0.56
N ALA A 145 6.24 10.95 -1.37
CA ALA A 145 5.13 10.12 -0.95
C ALA A 145 5.36 8.64 -1.23
N PHE A 146 4.79 7.79 -0.39
CA PHE A 146 5.02 6.35 -0.38
C PHE A 146 3.74 5.58 -0.74
N ASP A 147 3.95 4.49 -1.47
CA ASP A 147 2.95 3.57 -2.00
C ASP A 147 3.44 2.13 -1.75
N PRO A 148 3.05 1.47 -0.64
CA PRO A 148 3.54 0.17 -0.28
C PRO A 148 2.98 -0.90 -1.22
N ARG A 149 3.88 -1.72 -1.75
CA ARG A 149 3.56 -2.84 -2.64
C ARG A 149 3.53 -4.14 -1.83
N SER A 150 2.36 -4.76 -1.76
CA SER A 150 2.08 -5.97 -0.98
C SER A 150 1.32 -7.02 -1.81
N SER A 151 1.03 -8.17 -1.21
CA SER A 151 0.13 -9.19 -1.75
C SER A 151 -1.30 -8.96 -1.24
N ARG A 152 -2.25 -9.78 -1.72
CA ARG A 152 -3.59 -9.88 -1.10
C ARG A 152 -3.53 -10.28 0.38
N VAL A 153 -2.78 -11.34 0.70
CA VAL A 153 -2.78 -11.96 2.04
C VAL A 153 -2.38 -10.96 3.13
N ALA A 154 -1.38 -10.13 2.86
CA ALA A 154 -0.89 -9.15 3.83
C ALA A 154 -1.46 -7.73 3.58
N ASN A 155 -2.33 -7.54 2.59
CA ASN A 155 -2.75 -6.21 2.12
C ASN A 155 -3.31 -5.36 3.26
N SER A 156 -4.27 -5.91 3.99
CA SER A 156 -4.96 -5.24 5.10
C SER A 156 -4.00 -4.79 6.19
N PHE A 157 -3.18 -5.70 6.71
CA PHE A 157 -2.26 -5.38 7.81
C PHE A 157 -1.10 -4.46 7.37
N VAL A 158 -0.60 -4.63 6.15
CA VAL A 158 0.36 -3.66 5.58
C VAL A 158 -0.27 -2.28 5.48
N GLY A 159 -1.52 -2.17 5.01
CA GLY A 159 -2.24 -0.89 4.92
C GLY A 159 -2.39 -0.20 6.27
N GLU A 160 -2.74 -0.94 7.32
CA GLU A 160 -2.85 -0.42 8.69
C GLU A 160 -1.52 0.22 9.17
N ILE A 161 -0.40 -0.51 9.06
CA ILE A 161 0.90 0.00 9.48
C ILE A 161 1.35 1.16 8.58
N ALA A 162 1.22 1.00 7.26
CA ALA A 162 1.68 1.97 6.29
C ALA A 162 0.98 3.31 6.46
N PHE A 163 -0.35 3.31 6.52
CA PHE A 163 -1.11 4.55 6.66
C PHE A 163 -0.89 5.18 8.04
N ALA A 164 -0.83 4.39 9.11
CA ALA A 164 -0.48 4.93 10.43
C ALA A 164 0.94 5.53 10.46
N SER A 165 1.87 5.01 9.66
CA SER A 165 3.23 5.54 9.55
C SER A 165 3.37 6.80 8.68
N GLY A 166 2.31 7.21 7.97
CA GLY A 166 2.32 8.39 7.09
C GLY A 166 2.38 8.10 5.59
N MET A 167 2.32 6.85 5.14
CA MET A 167 2.23 6.55 3.71
C MET A 167 0.85 6.95 3.17
N THR A 168 0.80 7.47 1.94
CA THR A 168 -0.39 8.17 1.41
C THR A 168 -0.90 7.62 0.07
N ALA A 169 -0.43 6.44 -0.32
CA ALA A 169 -1.00 5.62 -1.37
C ALA A 169 -0.89 4.15 -1.02
N MET A 170 -1.68 3.26 -1.63
CA MET A 170 -1.46 1.82 -1.68
C MET A 170 -2.35 1.18 -2.76
N PRO A 171 -1.92 0.11 -3.46
CA PRO A 171 -2.73 -0.47 -4.52
C PRO A 171 -3.91 -1.25 -3.96
N ASN A 172 -5.09 -0.99 -4.52
CA ASN A 172 -6.31 -1.75 -4.25
C ASN A 172 -6.82 -2.42 -5.53
N SER A 173 -6.07 -3.41 -6.00
CA SER A 173 -6.29 -4.04 -7.29
C SER A 173 -6.42 -5.55 -7.14
N PHE A 174 -7.66 -6.04 -7.20
CA PHE A 174 -8.01 -7.42 -6.90
C PHE A 174 -8.08 -8.32 -8.13
N PHE A 175 -8.17 -7.78 -9.35
CA PHE A 175 -8.12 -8.63 -10.55
C PHE A 175 -6.74 -9.23 -10.77
N GLY A 176 -5.67 -8.49 -10.46
CA GLY A 176 -4.32 -9.06 -10.43
C GLY A 176 -4.18 -10.21 -9.43
N TRP A 177 -4.86 -10.15 -8.28
CA TRP A 177 -4.86 -11.23 -7.29
C TRP A 177 -5.58 -12.47 -7.81
N ILE A 178 -6.73 -12.29 -8.46
CA ILE A 178 -7.49 -13.36 -9.12
C ILE A 178 -6.70 -13.99 -10.26
N GLY A 179 -6.06 -13.17 -11.09
CA GLY A 179 -5.46 -13.61 -12.35
C GLY A 179 -4.02 -14.13 -12.25
N GLY A 180 -3.23 -13.70 -11.25
CA GLY A 180 -1.79 -13.97 -11.29
C GLY A 180 -1.01 -13.97 -9.98
N TYR A 181 -1.58 -13.55 -8.84
CA TYR A 181 -0.82 -13.43 -7.59
C TYR A 181 -1.30 -14.31 -6.43
N ASP A 182 -2.51 -14.87 -6.49
CA ASP A 182 -3.00 -15.82 -5.49
C ASP A 182 -3.64 -17.05 -6.15
N LYS A 183 -3.03 -18.22 -5.96
CA LYS A 183 -3.50 -19.48 -6.56
C LYS A 183 -4.75 -20.04 -5.89
N LYS A 184 -5.03 -19.65 -4.64
CA LYS A 184 -6.02 -20.31 -3.77
C LYS A 184 -7.22 -19.42 -3.46
N ALA A 185 -7.03 -18.11 -3.51
CA ALA A 185 -8.11 -17.17 -3.19
C ALA A 185 -9.24 -17.25 -4.22
N THR A 186 -10.45 -17.20 -3.70
CA THR A 186 -11.65 -16.98 -4.48
C THR A 186 -11.76 -15.50 -4.88
N PRO A 187 -12.47 -15.17 -5.97
CA PRO A 187 -12.79 -13.78 -6.31
C PRO A 187 -13.47 -13.03 -5.16
N GLU A 188 -14.30 -13.73 -4.38
CA GLU A 188 -14.95 -13.20 -3.20
C GLU A 188 -13.94 -12.72 -2.14
N GLU A 189 -12.96 -13.55 -1.77
CA GLU A 189 -11.92 -13.17 -0.80
C GLU A 189 -11.05 -12.02 -1.32
N CYS A 190 -10.76 -11.99 -2.62
CA CYS A 190 -10.04 -10.88 -3.27
C CYS A 190 -10.82 -9.57 -3.17
N ILE A 191 -12.13 -9.58 -3.45
CA ILE A 191 -13.01 -8.41 -3.32
C ILE A 191 -13.13 -7.99 -1.85
N GLN A 192 -13.30 -8.93 -0.92
CA GLN A 192 -13.39 -8.62 0.52
C GLN A 192 -12.11 -7.96 1.04
N THR A 193 -10.94 -8.45 0.61
CA THR A 193 -9.65 -7.82 0.91
C THR A 193 -9.60 -6.39 0.36
N ALA A 194 -10.06 -6.19 -0.87
CA ALA A 194 -10.08 -4.87 -1.48
C ALA A 194 -11.07 -3.91 -0.79
N GLN A 195 -12.21 -4.42 -0.32
CA GLN A 195 -13.17 -3.62 0.43
C GLN A 195 -12.60 -3.20 1.79
N TYR A 196 -11.82 -4.07 2.46
CA TYR A 196 -11.12 -3.69 3.68
C TYR A 196 -10.18 -2.50 3.45
N LEU A 197 -9.28 -2.59 2.46
CA LEU A 197 -8.31 -1.52 2.21
C LEU A 197 -9.04 -0.23 1.77
N GLY A 198 -10.03 -0.35 0.88
CA GLY A 198 -10.85 0.79 0.47
C GLY A 198 -11.61 1.42 1.64
N ARG A 199 -12.08 0.62 2.61
CA ARG A 199 -12.77 1.11 3.81
C ARG A 199 -11.80 1.80 4.77
N LEU A 200 -10.57 1.28 4.91
CA LEU A 200 -9.50 1.91 5.68
C LEU A 200 -9.17 3.29 5.10
N ILE A 201 -8.93 3.37 3.80
CA ILE A 201 -8.70 4.63 3.07
C ILE A 201 -9.88 5.59 3.25
N GLY A 202 -11.12 5.10 3.08
CA GLY A 202 -12.33 5.88 3.31
C GLY A 202 -12.45 6.43 4.74
N MET A 203 -11.97 5.67 5.73
CA MET A 203 -11.95 6.09 7.15
C MET A 203 -11.04 7.30 7.39
N TYR A 204 -9.91 7.37 6.70
CA TYR A 204 -9.02 8.54 6.71
C TYR A 204 -9.67 9.72 5.97
N ALA A 205 -10.30 9.44 4.82
CA ALA A 205 -10.98 10.47 4.02
C ALA A 205 -12.15 11.11 4.78
N ASP A 206 -12.94 10.32 5.51
CA ASP A 206 -14.03 10.80 6.39
C ASP A 206 -13.51 11.77 7.48
N ARG A 207 -12.21 11.75 7.80
CA ARG A 207 -11.52 12.64 8.75
C ARG A 207 -10.64 13.71 8.08
N GLY A 208 -10.79 13.92 6.77
CA GLY A 208 -10.09 14.95 5.99
C GLY A 208 -8.69 14.56 5.50
N VAL A 209 -8.28 13.29 5.64
CA VAL A 209 -6.98 12.80 5.16
C VAL A 209 -7.18 12.01 3.87
N ILE A 210 -6.65 12.53 2.76
CA ILE A 210 -6.77 11.89 1.44
C ILE A 210 -5.60 10.95 1.20
N ILE A 211 -5.88 9.64 1.20
CA ILE A 211 -4.97 8.58 0.78
C ILE A 211 -5.41 8.09 -0.60
N SER A 212 -4.46 7.93 -1.52
CA SER A 212 -4.71 7.42 -2.86
C SER A 212 -4.76 5.90 -2.88
N THR A 213 -5.52 5.36 -3.82
CA THR A 213 -5.34 3.98 -4.26
C THR A 213 -5.00 3.93 -5.73
N ASP A 214 -4.10 3.05 -6.14
CA ASP A 214 -3.87 2.74 -7.54
C ASP A 214 -4.54 1.43 -7.96
N THR A 215 -5.13 1.45 -9.16
CA THR A 215 -5.82 0.30 -9.76
C THR A 215 -4.98 -0.22 -10.92
N HIS A 216 -4.61 -1.50 -10.91
CA HIS A 216 -3.83 -2.11 -11.98
C HIS A 216 -4.70 -2.84 -13.00
N GLY A 217 -5.96 -3.13 -12.67
CA GLY A 217 -6.83 -3.99 -13.45
C GLY A 217 -6.36 -5.44 -13.41
N TRP A 218 -6.57 -6.13 -14.53
CA TRP A 218 -6.14 -7.52 -14.70
C TRP A 218 -4.61 -7.69 -14.57
N LEU A 219 -3.86 -6.61 -14.72
CA LEU A 219 -2.41 -6.54 -14.62
C LEU A 219 -1.76 -7.45 -15.69
N PRO A 220 -1.31 -6.89 -16.82
CA PRO A 220 -0.82 -7.68 -17.95
C PRO A 220 0.53 -8.32 -17.62
N ASN A 221 0.51 -9.43 -16.89
CA ASN A 221 1.57 -10.45 -16.94
C ASN A 221 1.52 -11.22 -18.29
N GLY A 222 0.68 -10.78 -19.23
CA GLY A 222 0.55 -11.24 -20.60
C GLY A 222 -0.20 -10.22 -21.47
N THR A 223 -0.23 -10.43 -22.78
CA THR A 223 -0.92 -9.59 -23.76
C THR A 223 -2.44 -9.75 -23.66
N ILE A 224 -3.07 -8.86 -22.91
CA ILE A 224 -4.54 -8.73 -22.87
C ILE A 224 -4.99 -7.49 -23.63
N PRO A 225 -6.16 -7.51 -24.28
CA PRO A 225 -6.69 -6.30 -24.91
C PRO A 225 -6.87 -5.17 -23.89
N MET A 226 -6.46 -3.96 -24.25
CA MET A 226 -6.47 -2.80 -23.35
C MET A 226 -7.85 -2.50 -22.76
N TYR A 227 -8.93 -2.74 -23.50
CA TYR A 227 -10.29 -2.55 -23.01
C TYR A 227 -10.63 -3.48 -21.83
N VAL A 228 -10.06 -4.69 -21.76
CA VAL A 228 -10.24 -5.60 -20.61
C VAL A 228 -9.57 -5.03 -19.37
N ASN A 229 -8.35 -4.50 -19.53
CA ASN A 229 -7.64 -3.87 -18.41
C ASN A 229 -8.38 -2.61 -17.92
N ILE A 230 -8.85 -1.76 -18.84
CA ILE A 230 -9.61 -0.55 -18.49
C ILE A 230 -10.92 -0.91 -17.78
N ALA A 231 -11.69 -1.87 -18.29
CA ALA A 231 -12.94 -2.29 -17.67
C ALA A 231 -12.72 -2.81 -16.24
N THR A 232 -11.67 -3.62 -16.03
CA THR A 232 -11.33 -4.14 -14.70
C THR A 232 -10.85 -3.03 -13.74
N GLN A 233 -10.11 -2.04 -14.22
CA GLN A 233 -9.75 -0.85 -13.43
C GLN A 233 -10.96 -0.02 -13.02
N ILE A 234 -11.93 0.16 -13.92
CA ILE A 234 -13.19 0.87 -13.59
C ILE A 234 -13.92 0.14 -12.47
N ILE A 235 -13.99 -1.19 -12.53
CA ILE A 235 -14.62 -2.00 -11.48
C ILE A 235 -13.86 -1.84 -10.15
N GLU A 236 -12.52 -1.93 -10.15
CA GLU A 236 -11.69 -1.72 -8.95
C GLU A 236 -11.89 -0.32 -8.34
N ALA A 237 -12.00 0.69 -9.20
CA ALA A 237 -12.25 2.07 -8.80
C ALA A 237 -13.64 2.20 -8.14
N LEU A 238 -14.67 1.59 -8.73
CA LEU A 238 -16.03 1.60 -8.16
C LEU A 238 -16.09 0.89 -6.81
N ILE A 239 -15.44 -0.27 -6.65
CA ILE A 239 -15.32 -0.97 -5.35
C ILE A 239 -14.68 -0.04 -4.31
N SER A 240 -13.54 0.57 -4.64
CA SER A 240 -12.82 1.46 -3.72
C SER A 240 -13.63 2.71 -3.35
N ALA A 241 -14.26 3.34 -4.35
CA ALA A 241 -15.11 4.52 -4.15
C ALA A 241 -16.34 4.19 -3.29
N GLY A 242 -16.94 3.01 -3.48
CA GLY A 242 -18.06 2.52 -2.67
C GLY A 242 -17.72 2.37 -1.19
N GLN A 243 -16.44 2.19 -0.85
CA GLN A 243 -15.96 2.15 0.53
C GLN A 243 -15.56 3.53 1.11
N GLY A 244 -15.62 4.59 0.31
CA GLY A 244 -15.33 5.96 0.72
C GLY A 244 -14.01 6.54 0.20
N THR A 245 -13.27 5.81 -0.64
CA THR A 245 -12.02 6.32 -1.24
C THR A 245 -12.29 7.55 -2.11
N LYS A 246 -11.42 8.56 -2.03
CA LYS A 246 -11.58 9.86 -2.72
C LYS A 246 -10.51 10.18 -3.77
N SER A 247 -9.42 9.42 -3.81
CA SER A 247 -8.37 9.56 -4.82
C SER A 247 -8.02 8.19 -5.39
N ILE A 248 -8.12 8.07 -6.72
CA ILE A 248 -7.92 6.81 -7.45
C ILE A 248 -7.00 7.09 -8.64
N VAL A 249 -5.92 6.31 -8.77
CA VAL A 249 -4.90 6.45 -9.79
C VAL A 249 -4.87 5.20 -10.68
N PRO A 250 -5.49 5.23 -11.87
CA PRO A 250 -5.39 4.10 -12.78
C PRO A 250 -3.98 3.98 -13.36
N LEU A 251 -3.38 2.78 -13.26
CA LEU A 251 -2.06 2.49 -13.81
C LEU A 251 -2.15 1.76 -15.14
N MET A 252 -1.63 2.38 -16.19
CA MET A 252 -1.63 1.82 -17.54
C MET A 252 -0.25 1.29 -17.88
N ASN A 253 -0.21 0.09 -18.44
CA ASN A 253 1.02 -0.52 -18.92
C ASN A 253 1.18 -0.26 -20.41
N PHE A 254 2.40 0.05 -20.83
CA PHE A 254 2.73 0.17 -22.25
C PHE A 254 2.72 -1.22 -22.91
N GLN A 255 1.95 -1.37 -23.98
CA GLN A 255 1.90 -2.61 -24.77
C GLN A 255 2.79 -2.59 -26.02
N GLY A 256 3.50 -1.49 -26.27
CA GLY A 256 4.53 -1.39 -27.30
C GLY A 256 4.08 -0.94 -28.70
N ASN A 257 2.80 -0.55 -28.87
CA ASN A 257 2.25 -0.02 -30.12
C ASN A 257 1.80 1.43 -29.98
#